data_AF-L0J7A8-F1
#
_entry.id   AF-L0J7A8-F1
#
_cell.length_a   1.000
_cell.length_b   1.000
_cell.length_c   1.000
_cell.angle_alpha   90.00
_cell.angle_beta   90.00
_cell.angle_gamma   90.00
#
_symmetry.space_group_name_H-M   'P 1'
#
loop_
_entity.id
_entity.type
_entity.pdbx_description
1 polymer ?
#
loop_
_entity_poly.entity_id
_entity_poly.type
_entity_poly.pdbx_seq_one_letter_code
_entity_poly.pdbx_strand_id
1 'polypeptide(L)'
;MVDSPVPETKTVVIEWTEESRHRVTVRVPLDFDADECDLGDGLAELNDDGFLGLERSGIEVRDAHPDPSAEFFDPPRYQGAGS
;
A
#
# COMPACT_ATOMS: atom_id res chain seq x y z
N MET A 1 -19.86 -26.65 -28.41
CA MET A 1 -19.04 -25.65 -27.69
C MET A 1 -18.75 -26.28 -26.35
N VAL A 2 -17.48 -26.58 -26.04
CA VAL A 2 -17.13 -27.05 -24.71
C VAL A 2 -17.22 -25.85 -23.78
N ASP A 3 -18.14 -25.93 -22.84
CA ASP A 3 -18.21 -25.01 -21.70
C ASP A 3 -16.94 -25.29 -20.89
N SER A 4 -15.92 -24.45 -21.03
CA SER A 4 -14.76 -24.52 -20.13
C SER A 4 -15.30 -24.21 -18.73
N PRO A 5 -15.11 -25.08 -17.73
CA PRO A 5 -15.64 -24.82 -16.39
C PRO A 5 -15.09 -23.48 -15.92
N VAL A 6 -15.99 -22.57 -15.52
CA VAL A 6 -15.61 -21.35 -14.82
C VAL A 6 -14.75 -21.79 -13.63
N PRO A 7 -13.53 -21.23 -13.46
CA PRO A 7 -12.67 -21.66 -12.36
C PRO A 7 -13.42 -21.53 -11.04
N GLU A 8 -13.37 -22.55 -10.21
CA GLU A 8 -13.96 -22.49 -8.87
C GLU A 8 -13.26 -21.37 -8.08
N THR A 9 -14.02 -20.34 -7.71
CA THR A 9 -13.53 -19.20 -6.93
C THR A 9 -13.96 -19.32 -5.47
N LYS A 10 -13.20 -18.68 -4.58
CA LYS A 10 -13.59 -18.46 -3.19
C LYS A 10 -13.48 -16.98 -2.84
N THR A 11 -14.31 -16.52 -1.92
CA THR A 11 -14.24 -15.15 -1.40
C THR A 11 -13.31 -15.12 -0.19
N VAL A 12 -12.37 -14.18 -0.19
CA VAL A 12 -11.46 -13.91 0.92
C VAL A 12 -11.49 -12.42 1.24
N VAL A 13 -11.22 -12.06 2.49
CA VAL A 13 -10.83 -10.70 2.86
C VAL A 13 -9.32 -10.64 2.87
N ILE A 14 -8.76 -9.69 2.14
CA ILE A 14 -7.33 -9.36 2.16
C ILE A 14 -7.22 -7.99 2.81
N GLU A 15 -6.46 -7.90 3.90
CA GLU A 15 -6.21 -6.67 4.65
C GLU A 15 -4.72 -6.35 4.58
N TRP A 16 -4.37 -5.08 4.39
CA TRP A 16 -2.99 -4.61 4.39
C TRP A 16 -2.96 -3.13 4.79
N THR A 17 -1.79 -2.68 5.23
CA THR A 17 -1.50 -1.25 5.40
C THR A 17 -0.68 -0.77 4.23
N GLU A 18 -1.01 0.41 3.71
CA GLU A 18 -0.20 1.12 2.71
C GLU A 18 0.49 2.31 3.38
N GLU A 19 1.81 2.34 3.30
CA GLU A 19 2.67 3.35 3.92
C GLU A 19 3.34 4.18 2.83
N SER A 20 3.15 5.50 2.83
CA SER A 20 3.86 6.40 1.92
C SER A 20 5.15 6.92 2.55
N ARG A 21 6.24 6.87 1.78
CA ARG A 21 7.53 7.37 2.22
C ARG A 21 7.86 8.67 1.52
N HIS A 22 8.14 9.70 2.31
CA HIS A 22 8.52 11.03 1.84
C HIS A 22 9.89 11.43 2.39
N ARG A 23 10.67 12.17 1.59
CA ARG A 23 11.95 12.75 2.01
C ARG A 23 12.24 14.01 1.20
N VAL A 24 12.50 15.10 1.92
CA VAL A 24 12.87 16.39 1.34
C VAL A 24 14.07 16.97 2.09
N THR A 25 14.89 17.76 1.38
CA THR A 25 15.96 18.56 1.99
C THR A 25 15.58 20.03 1.86
N VAL A 26 15.33 20.70 2.99
CA VAL A 26 14.91 22.11 3.04
C VAL A 26 15.94 22.97 3.77
N ARG A 27 15.87 24.29 3.56
CA ARG A 27 16.62 25.27 4.36
C ARG A 27 15.73 25.76 5.49
N VAL A 28 16.28 25.80 6.70
CA VAL A 28 15.60 26.24 7.92
C VAL A 28 16.38 27.39 8.59
N PRO A 29 15.78 28.17 9.51
CA PRO A 29 16.49 29.14 10.34
C PRO A 29 17.65 28.52 11.14
N LEU A 30 18.62 29.33 11.58
CA LEU A 30 19.79 28.84 12.33
C LEU A 30 19.44 28.28 13.71
N ASP A 31 18.36 28.79 14.30
CA ASP A 31 17.80 28.40 15.59
C ASP A 31 16.67 27.36 15.46
N PHE A 32 16.54 26.70 14.30
CA PHE A 32 15.50 25.68 14.08
C PHE A 32 15.59 24.54 15.10
N ASP A 33 14.48 24.30 15.80
CA ASP A 33 14.24 23.14 16.63
C ASP A 33 12.99 22.40 16.13
N ALA A 34 13.14 21.11 15.82
CA ALA A 34 12.07 20.28 15.28
C ALA A 34 11.00 19.96 16.33
N ASP A 35 11.37 19.88 17.61
CA ASP A 35 10.45 19.53 18.69
C ASP A 35 9.54 20.72 19.08
N GLU A 36 9.92 21.94 18.69
CA GLU A 36 9.15 23.17 18.91
C GLU A 36 8.26 23.56 17.71
N CYS A 37 8.28 22.79 16.62
CA CYS A 37 7.60 23.10 15.37
C CYS A 37 6.50 22.09 15.02
N ASP A 38 5.39 22.58 14.44
CA ASP A 38 4.39 21.70 13.81
C ASP A 38 4.84 21.29 12.40
N LEU A 39 5.59 20.19 12.34
CA LEU A 39 6.05 19.64 11.07
C LEU A 39 4.94 18.94 10.28
N GLY A 40 3.83 18.54 10.92
CA GLY A 40 2.74 17.84 10.24
C GLY A 40 2.10 18.76 9.20
N ASP A 41 1.60 19.90 9.67
CA ASP A 41 1.00 20.92 8.80
C ASP A 41 2.08 21.62 7.95
N GLY A 42 3.25 21.89 8.53
CA GLY A 42 4.33 22.58 7.82
C GLY A 42 4.86 21.84 6.59
N LEU A 43 4.92 20.51 6.61
CA LEU A 43 5.34 19.71 5.46
C LEU A 43 4.29 19.70 4.33
N ALA A 44 3.01 19.87 4.65
CA ALA A 44 1.94 19.89 3.66
C ALA A 44 1.97 21.15 2.77
N GLU A 45 2.59 22.24 3.25
CA GLU A 45 2.73 23.49 2.51
C GLU A 45 3.93 23.52 1.55
N LEU A 46 4.76 22.46 1.52
CA LEU A 46 5.86 22.36 0.59
C LEU A 46 5.36 22.14 -0.84
N ASN A 47 6.01 22.81 -1.79
CA ASN A 47 5.70 22.62 -3.22
C ASN A 47 6.15 21.24 -3.75
N ASP A 48 7.15 20.64 -3.12
CA ASP A 48 7.58 19.26 -3.36
C ASP A 48 7.37 18.48 -2.07
N ASP A 49 6.46 17.51 -2.12
CA ASP A 49 6.10 16.66 -0.99
C ASP A 49 7.17 15.58 -0.71
N GLY A 50 8.20 15.49 -1.54
CA GLY A 50 9.32 14.55 -1.38
C GLY A 50 8.93 13.08 -1.55
N PHE A 51 7.83 12.77 -2.26
CA PHE A 51 7.35 11.40 -2.41
C PHE A 51 8.41 10.46 -3.03
N LEU A 52 8.70 9.36 -2.33
CA LEU A 52 9.65 8.34 -2.77
C LEU A 52 8.95 7.05 -3.22
N GLY A 53 7.77 6.75 -2.68
CA GLY A 53 7.04 5.53 -3.01
C GLY A 53 6.08 5.07 -1.93
N LEU A 54 5.40 3.97 -2.24
CA LEU A 54 4.49 3.26 -1.35
C LEU A 54 5.05 1.90 -1.01
N GLU A 55 4.97 1.53 0.26
CA GLU A 55 5.19 0.17 0.73
C GLU A 55 3.87 -0.41 1.21
N ARG A 56 3.66 -1.71 1.00
CA ARG A 56 2.48 -2.42 1.52
C ARG A 56 2.98 -3.46 2.51
N SER A 57 2.49 -3.36 3.74
CA SER A 57 2.92 -4.18 4.87
C SER A 57 1.71 -4.83 5.54
N GLY A 58 1.97 -5.81 6.39
CA GLY A 58 0.91 -6.48 7.17
C GLY A 58 -0.17 -7.16 6.32
N ILE A 59 0.20 -7.77 5.19
CA ILE A 59 -0.77 -8.45 4.30
C ILE A 59 -1.31 -9.70 5.02
N GLU A 60 -2.59 -9.66 5.37
CA GLU A 60 -3.32 -10.76 6.01
C GLU A 60 -4.47 -11.23 5.10
N VAL A 61 -4.66 -12.55 5.02
CA VAL A 61 -5.73 -13.16 4.21
C VAL A 61 -6.59 -14.04 5.11
N ARG A 62 -7.92 -13.84 5.05
CA ARG A 62 -8.90 -14.61 5.82
C ARG A 62 -10.02 -15.11 4.90
N ASP A 63 -10.49 -16.33 5.10
CA ASP A 63 -11.66 -16.84 4.38
C ASP A 63 -12.92 -16.05 4.76
N ALA A 64 -13.79 -15.81 3.79
CA ALA A 64 -15.04 -15.07 3.97
C ALA A 64 -16.25 -15.89 3.49
N HIS A 65 -17.45 -15.41 3.79
CA HIS A 65 -18.66 -15.99 3.22
C HIS A 65 -18.65 -15.81 1.69
N PRO A 66 -19.10 -16.81 0.91
CA PRO A 66 -19.17 -16.68 -0.54
C PRO A 66 -19.97 -15.45 -0.96
N ASP A 67 -19.34 -14.58 -1.74
CA ASP A 67 -19.93 -13.38 -2.32
C ASP A 67 -19.64 -13.36 -3.83
N PRO A 68 -20.62 -13.70 -4.68
CA PRO A 68 -20.43 -13.71 -6.13
C PRO A 68 -20.33 -12.30 -6.74
N SER A 69 -20.57 -11.24 -5.97
CA SER A 69 -20.41 -9.86 -6.41
C SER A 69 -19.02 -9.28 -6.09
N ALA A 70 -18.21 -10.00 -5.29
CA ALA A 70 -16.85 -9.60 -4.98
C ALA A 70 -15.96 -9.56 -6.24
N GLU A 71 -15.00 -8.63 -6.26
CA GLU A 71 -14.05 -8.49 -7.36
C GLU A 71 -13.17 -9.74 -7.52
N PHE A 72 -12.98 -10.18 -8.77
CA PHE A 72 -12.04 -11.26 -9.08
C PHE A 72 -10.60 -10.72 -9.06
N PHE A 73 -9.78 -11.30 -8.20
CA PHE A 73 -8.37 -10.93 -8.05
C PHE A 73 -7.46 -12.15 -8.32
N ASP A 74 -6.61 -12.06 -9.34
CA ASP A 74 -5.62 -13.09 -9.73
C ASP A 74 -4.18 -12.50 -9.63
N PRO A 75 -3.57 -12.52 -8.44
CA PRO A 75 -2.23 -11.99 -8.26
C PRO A 75 -1.18 -12.86 -8.98
N PRO A 76 -0.07 -12.27 -9.44
CA PRO A 76 1.02 -13.04 -10.05
C PRO A 76 1.52 -14.10 -9.07
N ARG A 77 1.69 -15.33 -9.57
CA ARG A 77 2.26 -16.40 -8.76
C ARG A 77 3.72 -16.09 -8.45
N TYR A 78 4.10 -16.20 -7.18
CA TYR A 78 5.50 -16.11 -6.79
C TYR A 78 6.29 -17.23 -7.48
N GLN A 79 7.11 -16.87 -8.47
CA GLN A 79 8.11 -17.78 -9.02
C GLN A 79 9.27 -17.76 -8.03
N GLY A 80 9.35 -18.77 -7.16
CA GLY A 80 10.50 -18.93 -6.28
C GLY A 80 11.77 -18.81 -7.11
N ALA A 81 12.66 -17.88 -6.74
CA ALA A 81 14.01 -17.85 -7.30
C ALA A 81 14.63 -19.20 -6.96
N GLY A 82 14.77 -20.08 -7.96
CA GLY A 82 15.49 -21.33 -7.82
C GLY A 82 16.87 -21.02 -7.24
N SER A 83 17.12 -21.50 -6.03
CA SER A 83 18.47 -21.57 -5.46
C SER A 83 19.24 -22.73 -6.08
#